data_AF-A0A843S664-F1
#
_entry.id   AF-A0A843S664-F1
#
_cell.length_a   1.000
_cell.length_b   1.000
_cell.length_c   1.000
_cell.angle_alpha   90.00
_cell.angle_beta   90.00
_cell.angle_gamma   90.00
#
_symmetry.space_group_name_H-M   'P 1'
#
loop_
_entity.id
_entity.type
_entity.pdbx_description
1 polymer ?
#
loop_
_entity_poly.entity_id
_entity_poly.type
_entity_poly.pdbx_seq_one_letter_code
_entity_poly.pdbx_strand_id
1 'polypeptide(L)'
;MSDEAFDRWAQRALRIALGAAFLSAVAGRFGLWSWTPWTVAFDRFLDRTAALNAFMPAWTIPFLAWGATIAEITLGVALIAGLLRYWTALGAAILLAVFGTEMAVFDGIKSPLDYSVFSASAGALLLASRARGRTPSPTHR
;
A
#
# COMPACT_ATOMS: atom_id res chain seq x y z
N MET A 1 -30.64 -6.06 0.16
CA MET A 1 -29.35 -6.63 0.58
C MET A 1 -29.29 -6.54 2.09
N SER A 2 -28.97 -7.62 2.82
CA SER A 2 -28.85 -7.53 4.28
C SER A 2 -27.62 -6.72 4.69
N ASP A 3 -27.67 -6.08 5.86
CA ASP A 3 -26.58 -5.22 6.35
C ASP A 3 -25.22 -5.96 6.40
N GLU A 4 -25.25 -7.24 6.78
CA GLU A 4 -24.04 -8.07 6.78
C GLU A 4 -23.51 -8.36 5.37
N ALA A 5 -24.39 -8.54 4.39
CA ALA A 5 -23.97 -8.78 3.01
C ALA A 5 -23.31 -7.54 2.43
N PHE A 6 -23.84 -6.35 2.75
CA PHE A 6 -23.23 -5.07 2.38
C PHE A 6 -21.86 -4.87 3.04
N ASP A 7 -21.72 -5.12 4.34
CA ASP A 7 -20.43 -5.00 5.05
C ASP A 7 -19.36 -5.94 4.45
N ARG A 8 -19.71 -7.19 4.16
CA ARG A 8 -18.80 -8.14 3.50
C ARG A 8 -18.42 -7.67 2.10
N TRP A 9 -19.36 -7.12 1.35
CA TRP A 9 -19.10 -6.60 0.00
C TRP A 9 -18.18 -5.38 0.05
N ALA A 10 -18.46 -4.40 0.91
CA ALA A 10 -17.64 -3.21 1.10
C ALA A 10 -16.21 -3.56 1.52
N GLN A 11 -16.03 -4.50 2.45
CA GLN A 11 -14.69 -4.97 2.84
C GLN A 11 -13.94 -5.62 1.67
N ARG A 12 -14.61 -6.42 0.83
CA ARG A 12 -13.98 -7.03 -0.35
C ARG A 12 -13.60 -5.98 -1.38
N ALA A 13 -14.50 -5.05 -1.68
CA ALA A 13 -14.24 -3.97 -2.63
C ALA A 13 -13.03 -3.13 -2.21
N LEU A 14 -12.97 -2.72 -0.93
CA LEU A 14 -11.86 -1.94 -0.40
C LEU A 14 -10.53 -2.69 -0.46
N ARG A 15 -10.53 -3.98 -0.13
CA ARG A 15 -9.32 -4.81 -0.23
C ARG A 15 -8.80 -4.93 -1.67
N ILE A 16 -9.71 -5.17 -2.61
CA ILE A 16 -9.34 -5.30 -4.02
C ILE A 16 -8.82 -3.98 -4.55
N ALA A 17 -9.47 -2.85 -4.22
CA ALA A 17 -9.03 -1.53 -4.64
C ALA A 17 -7.64 -1.19 -4.10
N LEU A 18 -7.39 -1.41 -2.80
CA LEU A 18 -6.07 -1.19 -2.20
C LEU A 18 -5.00 -2.10 -2.81
N GLY A 19 -5.32 -3.39 -2.99
CA GLY A 19 -4.36 -4.33 -3.58
C GLY A 19 -4.04 -4.02 -5.04
N ALA A 20 -5.05 -3.64 -5.83
CA ALA A 20 -4.87 -3.20 -7.21
C ALA A 20 -4.05 -1.90 -7.29
N ALA A 21 -4.24 -0.96 -6.36
CA ALA A 21 -3.44 0.26 -6.29
C ALA A 21 -1.95 -0.04 -6.07
N PHE A 22 -1.61 -0.93 -5.12
CA PHE A 22 -0.22 -1.37 -4.91
C PHE A 22 0.36 -2.04 -6.15
N LEU A 23 -0.36 -2.99 -6.75
CA LEU A 23 0.12 -3.70 -7.95
C LEU A 23 0.25 -2.76 -9.15
N SER A 24 -0.64 -1.77 -9.27
CA SER A 24 -0.55 -0.73 -10.29
C SER A 24 0.69 0.15 -10.10
N ALA A 25 1.03 0.52 -8.86
CA ALA A 25 2.25 1.28 -8.56
C ALA A 25 3.50 0.49 -8.97
N VAL A 26 3.54 -0.80 -8.64
CA VAL A 26 4.60 -1.74 -9.06
C VAL A 26 4.68 -1.84 -10.59
N ALA A 27 3.54 -2.00 -11.27
CA ALA A 27 3.49 -2.03 -12.73
C ALA A 27 4.06 -0.75 -13.37
N GLY A 28 3.85 0.41 -12.74
CA GLY A 28 4.47 1.68 -13.14
C GLY A 28 5.99 1.66 -13.05
N ARG A 29 6.56 1.07 -11.99
CA ARG A 29 8.02 0.94 -11.82
C ARG A 29 8.67 0.02 -12.86
N PHE A 30 7.92 -0.96 -13.37
CA PHE A 30 8.36 -1.82 -14.46
C PHE A 30 8.00 -1.27 -15.85
N GLY A 31 7.45 -0.06 -15.93
CA GLY A 31 7.18 0.62 -17.19
C GLY A 31 5.94 0.15 -17.94
N LEU A 32 5.06 -0.66 -17.32
CA LEU A 32 3.84 -1.18 -17.98
C LEU A 32 2.86 -0.06 -18.36
N TRP A 33 2.76 1.00 -17.55
CA TRP A 33 1.86 2.12 -17.84
C TRP A 33 2.44 3.15 -18.81
N SER A 34 3.76 3.31 -18.81
CA SER A 34 4.46 4.30 -19.65
C SER A 34 5.05 3.71 -20.92
N TRP A 35 4.85 2.41 -21.17
CA TRP A 35 5.41 1.65 -22.30
C TRP A 35 6.92 1.86 -22.46
N THR A 36 7.61 2.02 -21.32
CA THR A 36 9.05 2.29 -21.27
C THR A 36 9.77 1.00 -20.85
N PRO A 37 10.98 0.71 -21.37
CA PRO A 37 11.77 -0.40 -20.86
C PRO A 37 11.88 -0.37 -19.34
N TRP A 38 11.73 -1.53 -18.70
CA TRP A 38 11.66 -1.62 -17.25
C TRP A 38 12.91 -1.05 -16.55
N THR A 39 14.09 -1.18 -17.17
CA THR A 39 15.34 -0.63 -16.65
C THR A 39 15.26 0.89 -16.49
N VAL A 40 14.82 1.60 -17.54
CA VAL A 40 14.67 3.06 -17.55
C VAL A 40 13.55 3.52 -16.60
N ALA A 41 12.45 2.75 -16.50
CA ALA A 41 11.38 3.06 -15.57
C ALA A 41 11.82 2.89 -14.10
N PHE A 42 12.59 1.84 -13.81
CA PHE A 42 13.10 1.55 -12.48
C PHE A 42 14.23 2.50 -12.08
N ASP A 43 15.11 2.89 -13.00
CA ASP A 43 16.14 3.91 -12.76
C ASP A 43 15.53 5.25 -12.34
N ARG A 44 14.45 5.70 -13.01
CA ARG A 44 13.71 6.90 -12.59
C ARG A 44 13.12 6.76 -11.18
N PHE A 45 12.71 5.55 -10.79
CA PHE A 45 12.25 5.28 -9.43
C PHE A 45 13.40 5.30 -8.42
N LEU A 46 14.58 4.78 -8.77
CA LEU A 46 15.78 4.88 -7.95
C LEU A 46 16.22 6.34 -7.77
N ASP A 47 16.23 7.13 -8.84
CA ASP A 47 16.57 8.56 -8.80
C ASP A 47 15.61 9.32 -7.88
N ARG A 48 14.31 9.05 -7.98
CA ARG A 48 13.32 9.64 -7.08
C ARG A 48 13.53 9.18 -5.64
N THR A 49 13.77 7.88 -5.41
CA THR A 49 14.04 7.35 -4.07
C THR A 49 15.29 7.98 -3.46
N ALA A 50 16.35 8.21 -4.25
CA ALA A 50 17.55 8.92 -3.84
C ALA A 50 17.26 10.37 -3.47
N ALA A 51 16.47 11.08 -4.27
CA ALA A 51 16.07 12.46 -3.97
C ALA A 51 15.27 12.56 -2.66
N LEU A 52 14.33 11.62 -2.43
CA LEU A 52 13.54 11.52 -1.20
C LEU A 52 14.36 11.03 0.01
N ASN A 53 15.53 10.43 -0.20
CA ASN A 53 16.38 9.91 0.88
C ASN A 53 17.77 10.52 0.84
N ALA A 54 17.90 11.77 0.40
CA ALA A 54 19.19 12.45 0.26
C ALA A 54 19.96 12.60 1.60
N PHE A 55 19.27 12.42 2.74
CA PHE A 55 19.88 12.37 4.07
C PHE A 55 20.50 11.00 4.42
N MET A 56 20.25 9.96 3.62
CA MET A 56 20.79 8.61 3.81
C MET A 56 21.98 8.34 2.88
N PRO A 57 22.87 7.39 3.23
CA PRO A 57 23.94 6.95 2.33
C PRO A 57 23.39 6.36 1.03
N ALA A 58 23.98 6.71 -0.12
CA ALA A 58 23.50 6.27 -1.44
C ALA A 58 23.39 4.73 -1.60
N TRP A 59 24.18 3.95 -0.86
CA TRP A 59 24.12 2.49 -0.89
C TRP A 59 22.82 1.90 -0.29
N THR A 60 22.06 2.66 0.51
CA THR A 60 20.78 2.20 1.06
C THR A 60 19.62 2.31 0.06
N ILE A 61 19.76 3.17 -0.97
CA ILE A 61 18.69 3.48 -1.93
C ILE A 61 18.18 2.24 -2.67
N PRO A 62 19.04 1.36 -3.24
CA PRO A 62 18.56 0.16 -3.91
C PRO A 62 17.83 -0.79 -2.95
N PHE A 63 18.29 -0.87 -1.69
CA PHE A 63 17.65 -1.72 -0.68
C PHE A 63 16.26 -1.21 -0.31
N LEU A 64 16.09 0.09 -0.14
CA LEU A 64 14.79 0.72 0.10
C LEU A 64 13.85 0.55 -1.09
N ALA A 65 14.34 0.79 -2.30
CA ALA A 65 13.54 0.66 -3.53
C ALA A 65 13.04 -0.78 -3.75
N TRP A 66 13.92 -1.78 -3.61
CA TRP A 66 13.54 -3.19 -3.70
C TRP A 66 12.67 -3.63 -2.52
N GLY A 67 12.99 -3.20 -1.31
CA GLY A 67 12.22 -3.52 -0.11
C GLY A 67 10.78 -3.02 -0.21
N ALA A 68 10.59 -1.76 -0.64
CA ALA A 68 9.27 -1.20 -0.90
C ALA A 68 8.53 -1.98 -2.00
N THR A 69 9.20 -2.27 -3.12
CA THR A 69 8.59 -3.02 -4.23
C THR A 69 8.11 -4.41 -3.79
N ILE A 70 8.94 -5.16 -3.05
CA ILE A 70 8.60 -6.49 -2.54
C ILE A 70 7.44 -6.40 -1.53
N ALA A 71 7.48 -5.39 -0.64
CA ALA A 71 6.41 -5.16 0.33
C ALA A 71 5.08 -4.86 -0.36
N GLU A 72 5.07 -3.99 -1.37
CA GLU A 72 3.85 -3.65 -2.13
C GLU A 72 3.30 -4.82 -2.93
N ILE A 73 4.16 -5.63 -3.57
CA ILE A 73 3.73 -6.86 -4.26
C ILE A 73 3.07 -7.81 -3.25
N THR A 74 3.76 -8.06 -2.14
CA THR A 74 3.31 -9.01 -1.11
C THR A 74 2.00 -8.55 -0.49
N LEU A 75 1.90 -7.29 -0.08
CA LEU A 75 0.68 -6.70 0.49
C LEU A 75 -0.44 -6.63 -0.54
N GLY A 76 -0.13 -6.25 -1.78
CA GLY A 76 -1.10 -6.14 -2.86
C GLY A 76 -1.75 -7.49 -3.19
N VAL A 77 -0.94 -8.53 -3.38
CA VAL A 77 -1.42 -9.90 -3.61
C VAL A 77 -2.19 -10.43 -2.39
N ALA A 78 -1.66 -10.26 -1.17
CA ALA A 78 -2.32 -10.73 0.04
C ALA A 78 -3.67 -10.03 0.31
N LEU A 79 -3.77 -8.73 -0.01
CA LEU A 79 -5.02 -7.96 0.10
C LEU A 79 -6.09 -8.52 -0.84
N ILE A 80 -5.75 -8.76 -2.10
CA ILE A 80 -6.67 -9.35 -3.09
C ILE A 80 -7.04 -10.79 -2.69
N ALA A 81 -6.05 -11.60 -2.33
CA ALA A 81 -6.20 -13.04 -2.11
C ALA A 81 -6.98 -13.40 -0.84
N GLY A 82 -7.14 -12.49 0.12
CA GLY A 82 -7.87 -12.83 1.35
C GLY A 82 -6.99 -13.02 2.59
N LEU A 83 -5.66 -13.05 2.44
CA LEU A 83 -4.72 -13.65 3.40
C LEU A 83 -4.38 -12.73 4.58
N LEU A 84 -4.13 -13.34 5.76
CA LEU A 84 -3.66 -12.70 7.00
C LEU A 84 -4.30 -11.31 7.24
N ARG A 85 -5.62 -11.24 7.09
CA ARG A 85 -6.41 -9.99 6.88
C ARG A 85 -6.02 -8.82 7.77
N TYR A 86 -5.82 -9.08 9.05
CA TYR A 86 -5.42 -8.05 10.01
C TYR A 86 -4.01 -7.52 9.72
N TRP A 87 -3.02 -8.40 9.63
CA TRP A 87 -1.62 -8.03 9.40
C TRP A 87 -1.40 -7.40 8.03
N THR A 88 -2.03 -7.94 6.99
CA THR A 88 -1.94 -7.39 5.65
C THR A 88 -2.55 -5.98 5.57
N ALA A 89 -3.73 -5.78 6.15
CA ALA A 89 -4.38 -4.48 6.15
C ALA A 89 -3.62 -3.45 7.02
N LEU A 90 -3.08 -3.88 8.16
CA LEU A 90 -2.25 -3.01 9.00
C LEU A 90 -0.94 -2.63 8.31
N GLY A 91 -0.26 -3.59 7.68
CA GLY A 91 0.95 -3.34 6.91
C GLY A 91 0.70 -2.36 5.76
N ALA A 92 -0.40 -2.52 5.03
CA ALA A 92 -0.83 -1.59 3.99
C ALA A 92 -1.09 -0.17 4.55
N ALA A 93 -1.76 -0.06 5.70
CA ALA A 93 -2.04 1.22 6.33
C ALA A 93 -0.75 1.96 6.71
N ILE A 94 0.19 1.25 7.34
CA ILE A 94 1.50 1.79 7.75
C ILE A 94 2.31 2.20 6.52
N LEU A 95 2.40 1.32 5.51
CA LEU A 95 3.16 1.60 4.30
C LEU A 95 2.63 2.83 3.57
N LEU A 96 1.31 2.95 3.40
CA LEU A 96 0.68 4.13 2.79
C LEU A 96 0.89 5.40 3.64
N ALA A 97 0.85 5.30 4.97
CA ALA A 97 1.10 6.44 5.84
C ALA A 97 2.55 6.94 5.71
N VAL A 98 3.53 6.03 5.65
CA VAL A 98 4.94 6.37 5.42
C VAL A 98 5.10 7.04 4.05
N PHE A 99 4.60 6.42 2.97
CA PHE A 99 4.63 7.01 1.62
C PHE A 99 3.96 8.39 1.56
N GLY A 100 2.78 8.53 2.18
CA GLY A 100 2.06 9.80 2.22
C GLY A 100 2.83 10.88 2.99
N THR A 101 3.54 10.50 4.05
CA THR A 101 4.39 11.40 4.82
C THR A 101 5.62 11.82 4.03
N GLU A 102 6.30 10.88 3.35
CA GLU A 102 7.41 11.19 2.45
C GLU A 102 6.97 12.15 1.33
N MET A 103 5.86 11.85 0.65
CA MET A 103 5.30 12.75 -0.36
C MET A 103 4.98 14.14 0.21
N ALA A 104 4.45 14.22 1.43
CA ALA A 104 4.17 15.51 2.07
C ALA A 104 5.44 16.32 2.36
N VAL A 105 6.53 15.65 2.77
CA VAL A 105 7.81 16.29 3.10
C VAL A 105 8.52 16.80 1.85
N PHE A 106 8.52 16.02 0.77
CA PHE A 106 9.33 16.33 -0.42
C PHE A 106 8.55 17.02 -1.55
N ASP A 107 7.30 16.62 -1.78
CA ASP A 107 6.45 17.17 -2.85
C ASP A 107 5.41 18.16 -2.29
N GLY A 108 5.39 18.37 -0.97
CA GLY A 108 4.38 19.18 -0.27
C GLY A 108 3.07 18.42 -0.02
N ILE A 109 2.27 18.91 0.94
CA ILE A 109 1.03 18.23 1.40
C ILE A 109 -0.03 18.03 0.30
N LYS A 110 0.01 18.81 -0.79
CA LYS A 110 -0.94 18.70 -1.90
C LYS A 110 -0.82 17.36 -2.62
N SER A 111 0.40 16.89 -2.88
CA SER A 111 0.65 15.65 -3.62
C SER A 111 -0.04 14.43 -2.97
N PRO A 112 0.22 14.07 -1.69
CA PRO A 112 -0.44 12.91 -1.07
C PRO A 112 -1.96 13.07 -0.89
N LEU A 113 -2.48 14.30 -0.87
CA LEU A 113 -3.92 14.57 -0.85
C LEU A 113 -4.57 14.34 -2.21
N ASP A 114 -3.97 14.82 -3.31
CA ASP A 114 -4.47 14.61 -4.67
C ASP A 114 -4.48 13.12 -5.03
N TYR A 115 -3.45 12.37 -4.61
CA TYR A 115 -3.39 10.91 -4.76
C TYR A 115 -4.23 10.15 -3.72
N SER A 116 -4.91 10.84 -2.80
CA SER A 116 -5.76 10.23 -1.76
C SER A 116 -5.04 9.20 -0.88
N VAL A 117 -3.73 9.36 -0.67
CA VAL A 117 -2.87 8.36 0.01
C VAL A 117 -3.30 8.19 1.47
N PHE A 118 -3.59 9.29 2.17
CA PHE A 118 -4.06 9.23 3.56
C PHE A 118 -5.45 8.60 3.67
N SER A 119 -6.35 8.85 2.70
CA SER A 119 -7.66 8.20 2.64
C SER A 119 -7.52 6.69 2.44
N ALA A 120 -6.62 6.27 1.55
CA ALA A 120 -6.31 4.86 1.34
C ALA A 120 -5.70 4.21 2.60
N SER A 121 -4.78 4.89 3.28
CA SER A 121 -4.20 4.46 4.56
C SER A 121 -5.27 4.27 5.64
N ALA A 122 -6.17 5.25 5.80
CA ALA A 122 -7.28 5.17 6.75
C ALA A 122 -8.25 4.02 6.40
N GLY A 123 -8.53 3.80 5.11
CA GLY A 123 -9.32 2.65 4.66
C GLY A 123 -8.68 1.31 4.98
N ALA A 124 -7.36 1.19 4.79
CA ALA A 124 -6.60 0.01 5.18
C ALA A 124 -6.62 -0.22 6.71
N LEU A 125 -6.52 0.86 7.51
CA LEU A 125 -6.62 0.78 8.96
C LEU A 125 -8.02 0.34 9.41
N LEU A 126 -9.08 0.83 8.75
CA LEU A 126 -10.45 0.39 8.99
C LEU A 126 -10.60 -1.11 8.70
N LEU A 127 -10.06 -1.61 7.58
CA LEU A 127 -10.04 -3.06 7.29
C LEU A 127 -9.33 -3.86 8.38
N ALA A 128 -8.20 -3.37 8.90
CA ALA A 128 -7.48 -4.02 9.99
C ALA A 128 -8.35 -4.07 11.27
N SER A 129 -9.01 -2.97 11.62
CA SER A 129 -9.92 -2.94 12.79
C SER A 129 -11.06 -3.95 12.68
N ARG A 130 -11.68 -4.07 11.49
CA ARG A 130 -12.75 -5.03 11.21
C ARG A 130 -12.25 -6.47 11.20
N ALA A 131 -11.00 -6.72 10.83
CA ALA A 131 -10.39 -8.04 10.92
C ALA A 131 -10.09 -8.43 12.37
N ARG A 132 -9.73 -7.47 13.24
CA ARG A 132 -9.49 -7.70 14.67
C ARG A 132 -10.76 -8.07 15.43
N GLY A 133 -11.90 -7.44 15.11
CA GLY A 133 -13.19 -7.70 15.76
C GLY A 133 -13.83 -9.06 15.49
N ARG A 134 -13.17 -9.96 14.73
CA ARG A 134 -13.67 -11.32 14.41
C ARG A 134 -13.15 -12.42 15.34
N THR A 135 -12.49 -12.10 16.45
CA THR A 135 -12.14 -13.11 17.47
C THR A 135 -13.41 -13.74 18.03
N PRO A 136 -13.57 -15.09 17.96
CA PRO A 136 -14.71 -15.76 18.56
C PRO A 136 -14.66 -15.57 20.08
N SER A 137 -15.79 -15.16 20.67
CA SER A 137 -15.96 -15.12 22.13
C SER A 137 -15.63 -16.49 22.72
N PRO A 138 -14.89 -16.59 23.83
CA PRO A 138 -14.72 -17.86 24.51
C PRO A 138 -16.10 -18.34 24.96
N THR A 139 -16.53 -19.48 24.40
CA THR A 139 -17.72 -20.20 24.87
C THR A 139 -17.48 -20.59 26.32
N HIS A 140 -18.07 -19.86 27.26
CA HIS A 140 -18.24 -20.37 28.62
C HIS A 140 -19.19 -21.57 28.55
N ARG A 141 -18.67 -22.77 28.80
CA ARG A 141 -19.44 -23.94 29.22
C ARG A 141 -19.38 -24.03 30.73
#